data_AF-A0A5U3L0R8-F1
#
_entry.id   AF-A0A5U3L0R8-F1
#
_cell.length_a   1.000
_cell.length_b   1.000
_cell.length_c   1.000
_cell.angle_alpha   90.00
_cell.angle_beta   90.00
_cell.angle_gamma   90.00
#
_symmetry.space_group_name_H-M   'P 1'
#
loop_
_entity.id
_entity.type
_entity.pdbx_description
1 polymer ?
#
loop_
_entity_poly.entity_id
_entity_poly.type
_entity_poly.pdbx_seq_one_letter_code
_entity_poly.pdbx_strand_id
1 'polypeptide(L)'
;MVWLFDEDGKNWYEEQKQFSADTLKIAYDKNNIIVDINKNISAINPEGCSVVELPDITANRRADVSGRWMYDGEREQVIKRIYTPEELRQQAEVKKAKLLEEAETVITPLARAVKLGIATDEERQRLVAWELYSVLVSRVDTSNPDWPEKAEL
;
A
#
# COMPACT_ATOMS: atom_id res chain seq x y z
N MET A 1 -0.18 -13.56 32.46
CA MET A 1 0.88 -12.56 32.21
C MET A 1 1.78 -13.16 31.15
N VAL A 2 1.79 -12.58 29.95
CA VAL A 2 2.71 -13.00 28.89
C VAL A 2 3.99 -12.18 29.08
N TRP A 3 5.13 -12.85 29.15
CA TRP A 3 6.43 -12.17 29.22
C TRP A 3 7.02 -12.13 27.82
N LEU A 4 7.37 -10.94 27.36
CA LEU A 4 7.93 -10.71 26.03
C LEU A 4 9.41 -10.41 26.20
N PHE A 5 10.23 -11.12 25.43
CA PHE A 5 11.68 -10.98 25.44
C PHE A 5 12.17 -10.66 24.03
N ASP A 6 13.21 -9.84 23.93
CA ASP A 6 13.92 -9.63 22.67
C ASP A 6 14.85 -10.81 22.35
N GLU A 7 15.56 -10.74 21.20
CA GLU A 7 16.48 -11.79 20.74
C GLU A 7 17.70 -11.98 21.67
N ASP A 8 18.05 -10.96 22.46
CA ASP A 8 19.11 -10.99 23.47
C ASP A 8 18.62 -11.47 24.85
N GLY A 9 17.33 -11.77 24.99
CA GLY A 9 16.70 -12.22 26.23
C GLY A 9 16.34 -11.10 27.21
N LYS A 10 16.29 -9.84 26.78
CA LYS A 10 15.86 -8.71 27.61
C LYS A 10 14.34 -8.64 27.71
N ASN A 11 13.85 -8.36 28.91
CA ASN A 11 12.42 -8.29 29.18
C ASN A 11 11.84 -6.96 28.71
N TRP A 12 10.86 -7.03 27.81
CA TRP A 12 10.17 -5.85 27.27
C TRP A 12 9.70 -4.87 28.35
N TYR A 13 9.06 -5.36 29.42
CA TYR A 13 8.49 -4.51 30.46
C TYR A 13 9.55 -3.81 31.32
N GLU A 14 10.77 -4.34 31.36
CA GLU A 14 11.91 -3.68 32.02
C GLU A 14 12.52 -2.62 31.10
N GLU A 15 12.65 -2.93 29.82
CA GLU A 15 13.16 -2.02 28.79
C GLU A 15 12.27 -0.79 28.60
N GLN A 16 10.94 -0.90 28.80
CA GLN A 16 10.01 0.24 28.75
C GLN A 16 10.46 1.43 29.61
N LYS A 17 11.17 1.19 30.72
CA LYS A 17 11.64 2.22 31.64
C LYS A 17 12.77 3.08 31.08
N GLN A 18 13.44 2.61 30.02
CA GLN A 18 14.57 3.30 29.40
C GLN A 18 14.12 4.32 28.35
N PHE A 19 12.86 4.27 27.92
CA PHE A 19 12.30 5.19 26.93
C PHE A 19 11.93 6.54 27.57
N SER A 20 12.30 7.63 26.91
CA SER A 20 11.95 9.00 27.29
C SER A 20 10.47 9.27 27.07
N ALA A 21 9.80 10.12 27.86
CA ALA A 21 8.38 10.44 27.63
C ALA A 21 8.13 11.33 26.39
N ASP A 22 9.13 12.12 25.98
CA ASP A 22 8.98 13.20 24.99
C ASP A 22 9.34 12.78 23.55
N THR A 23 9.64 11.50 23.35
CA THR A 23 10.05 10.90 22.07
C THR A 23 8.91 10.12 21.42
N LEU A 24 9.03 9.87 20.12
CA LEU A 24 8.19 8.92 19.40
C LEU A 24 8.78 7.52 19.52
N LYS A 25 7.92 6.51 19.72
CA LYS A 25 8.29 5.10 19.68
C LYS A 25 7.59 4.51 18.49
N ILE A 26 8.38 3.86 17.64
CA ILE A 26 7.93 3.32 16.37
C ILE A 26 8.14 1.82 16.44
N ALA A 27 7.04 1.08 16.29
CA ALA A 27 7.10 -0.36 16.08
C ALA A 27 7.08 -0.64 14.58
N TYR A 28 7.98 -1.52 14.13
CA TYR A 28 8.05 -1.97 12.75
C TYR A 28 8.17 -3.49 12.66
N ASP A 29 7.63 -4.05 11.58
CA ASP A 29 7.67 -5.50 11.31
C ASP A 29 9.03 -5.95 10.73
N LYS A 30 9.16 -7.25 10.47
CA LYS A 30 10.37 -7.85 9.86
C LYS A 30 10.74 -7.31 8.47
N ASN A 31 9.84 -6.60 7.79
CA ASN A 31 10.09 -5.92 6.51
C ASN A 31 10.36 -4.42 6.72
N ASN A 32 10.61 -4.02 7.97
CA ASN A 32 10.77 -2.65 8.43
C ASN A 32 9.53 -1.77 8.26
N ILE A 33 8.35 -2.32 7.98
CA ILE A 33 7.13 -1.56 7.77
C ILE A 33 6.61 -1.08 9.11
N ILE A 34 6.29 0.21 9.22
CA ILE A 34 5.77 0.79 10.45
C ILE A 34 4.34 0.30 10.70
N VAL A 35 4.11 -0.26 11.88
CA VAL A 35 2.82 -0.83 12.31
C VAL A 35 2.25 -0.14 13.55
N ASP A 36 3.07 0.56 14.34
CA ASP A 36 2.63 1.38 15.46
C ASP A 36 3.51 2.62 15.61
N ILE A 37 2.90 3.73 16.03
CA ILE A 37 3.58 4.99 16.38
C ILE A 37 2.91 5.53 17.64
N ASN A 38 3.64 5.56 18.75
CA ASN A 38 3.11 6.06 20.01
C ASN A 38 4.16 6.82 20.82
N LYS A 39 3.71 7.79 21.63
CA LYS A 39 4.58 8.39 22.67
C LYS A 39 4.61 7.55 23.93
N ASN A 40 3.52 6.85 24.23
CA ASN A 40 3.43 5.95 25.36
C ASN A 40 3.91 4.55 24.96
N ILE A 41 5.09 4.16 25.43
CA ILE A 41 5.68 2.85 25.14
C ILE A 41 4.84 1.68 25.66
N SER A 42 4.12 1.86 26.77
CA SER A 42 3.24 0.83 27.33
C SER A 42 2.01 0.53 26.46
N ALA A 43 1.69 1.40 25.50
CA ALA A 43 0.59 1.21 24.56
C ALA A 43 1.00 0.37 23.33
N ILE A 44 2.30 0.09 23.15
CA ILE A 44 2.81 -0.68 22.02
C ILE A 44 2.83 -2.17 22.38
N ASN A 45 2.24 -2.99 21.51
CA ASN A 45 2.45 -4.44 21.55
C ASN A 45 3.69 -4.79 20.70
N PRO A 46 4.82 -5.20 21.30
CA PRO A 46 6.05 -5.47 20.57
C PRO A 46 6.08 -6.86 19.92
N GLU A 47 5.06 -7.70 20.12
CA GLU A 47 5.07 -9.07 19.64
C GLU A 47 5.24 -9.12 18.10
N GLY A 48 6.33 -9.78 17.65
CA GLY A 48 6.67 -9.88 16.23
C GLY A 48 7.20 -8.60 15.58
N CYS A 49 7.50 -7.56 16.39
CA CYS A 49 7.99 -6.27 15.94
C CYS A 49 9.30 -5.89 16.63
N SER A 50 10.02 -4.96 16.02
CA SER A 50 11.11 -4.22 16.67
C SER A 50 10.61 -2.82 17.02
N VAL A 51 11.08 -2.25 18.14
CA VAL A 51 10.65 -0.93 18.61
C VAL A 51 11.86 -0.01 18.73
N VAL A 52 11.77 1.15 18.09
CA VAL A 52 12.82 2.18 18.12
C VAL A 52 12.29 3.49 18.68
N GLU A 53 13.15 4.21 19.41
CA GLU A 53 12.89 5.57 19.88
C GLU A 53 13.47 6.60 18.91
N LEU A 54 12.64 7.58 18.51
CA LEU A 54 13.03 8.66 17.62
C LEU A 54 12.61 10.03 18.17
N PRO A 55 13.33 11.11 17.82
CA PRO A 55 12.95 12.46 18.23
C PRO A 55 11.59 12.85 17.63
N ASP A 56 10.81 13.58 18.41
CA ASP A 56 9.47 14.05 18.04
C ASP A 56 9.53 15.31 17.16
N ILE A 57 10.05 15.16 15.94
CA ILE A 57 10.24 16.22 14.96
C ILE A 57 9.25 16.12 13.79
N THR A 58 9.09 17.22 13.05
CA THR A 58 8.19 17.30 11.88
C THR A 58 8.42 16.19 10.86
N ALA A 59 9.66 15.76 10.64
CA ALA A 59 9.97 14.68 9.70
C ALA A 59 9.32 13.35 10.11
N ASN A 60 9.51 12.94 11.36
CA ASN A 60 8.99 11.68 11.90
C ASN A 60 7.47 11.70 12.10
N ARG A 61 6.90 12.87 12.43
CA ARG A 61 5.43 13.05 12.57
C ARG A 61 4.64 12.89 11.27
N ARG A 62 5.31 12.88 10.10
CA ARG A 62 4.64 12.65 8.81
C ARG A 62 4.26 11.18 8.62
N ALA A 63 4.89 10.28 9.37
CA ALA A 63 4.63 8.87 9.30
C ALA A 63 3.26 8.52 9.88
N ASP A 64 2.65 7.49 9.31
CA ASP A 64 1.40 6.90 9.76
C ASP A 64 1.52 5.36 9.69
N VAL A 65 0.51 4.66 10.20
CA VAL A 65 0.45 3.18 10.21
C VAL A 65 -0.24 2.61 8.96
N SER A 66 -0.29 3.35 7.85
CA SER A 66 -0.94 2.89 6.60
C SER A 66 -0.15 1.83 5.83
N GLY A 67 1.04 1.44 6.31
CA GLY A 67 1.96 0.54 5.61
C GLY A 67 2.72 1.19 4.45
N ARG A 68 2.65 2.53 4.32
CA ARG A 68 3.40 3.34 3.33
C ARG A 68 4.71 3.91 3.87
N TRP A 69 5.02 3.63 5.13
CA TRP A 69 6.21 4.09 5.81
C TRP A 69 7.00 2.91 6.33
N MET A 70 8.32 3.04 6.30
CA MET A 70 9.26 2.05 6.81
C MET A 70 10.33 2.73 7.66
N TYR A 71 10.92 1.98 8.57
CA TYR A 71 12.10 2.41 9.32
C TYR A 71 13.36 2.04 8.53
N ASP A 72 14.25 3.01 8.34
CA ASP A 72 15.59 2.81 7.78
C ASP A 72 16.58 2.75 8.95
N GLY A 73 17.00 1.54 9.31
CA GLY A 73 17.94 1.31 10.41
C GLY A 73 19.36 1.81 10.13
N GLU A 74 19.77 1.97 8.87
CA GLU A 74 21.09 2.52 8.54
C GLU A 74 21.13 4.04 8.74
N ARG A 75 20.00 4.71 8.48
CA ARG A 75 19.87 6.17 8.61
C ARG A 75 19.18 6.62 9.89
N GLU A 76 18.71 5.66 10.69
CA GLU A 76 17.89 5.86 11.89
C GLU A 76 16.69 6.79 11.64
N GLN A 77 15.99 6.59 10.52
CA GLN A 77 14.93 7.51 10.07
C GLN A 77 13.70 6.79 9.57
N VAL A 78 12.55 7.47 9.67
CA VAL A 78 11.34 7.03 8.98
C VAL A 78 11.35 7.55 7.55
N ILE A 79 11.22 6.62 6.61
CA ILE A 79 11.18 6.91 5.18
C ILE A 79 9.89 6.38 4.56
N LYS A 80 9.56 6.86 3.36
CA LYS A 80 8.51 6.23 2.56
C LYS A 80 8.95 4.81 2.22
N ARG A 81 7.99 3.89 2.23
CA ARG A 81 8.23 2.49 1.91
C ARG A 81 8.85 2.35 0.53
N ILE A 82 9.96 1.61 0.49
CA ILE A 82 10.61 1.16 -0.73
C ILE A 82 10.05 -0.22 -1.01
N TYR A 83 9.35 -0.35 -2.13
CA TYR A 83 8.78 -1.62 -2.55
C TYR A 83 9.82 -2.40 -3.35
N THR A 84 9.85 -3.71 -3.14
CA THR A 84 10.62 -4.62 -3.99
C THR A 84 10.02 -4.66 -5.41
N PRO A 85 10.82 -5.03 -6.43
CA PRO A 85 10.30 -5.22 -7.78
C PRO A 85 9.11 -6.19 -7.84
N GLU A 86 9.11 -7.22 -6.99
CA GLU A 86 8.02 -8.19 -6.90
C GLU A 86 6.73 -7.56 -6.36
N GLU A 87 6.82 -6.79 -5.27
CA GLU A 87 5.66 -6.10 -4.71
C GLU A 87 5.09 -5.06 -5.68
N LEU A 88 5.95 -4.34 -6.41
CA LEU A 88 5.51 -3.40 -7.45
C LEU A 88 4.77 -4.13 -8.58
N ARG A 89 5.28 -5.29 -9.00
CA ARG A 89 4.61 -6.13 -10.01
C ARG A 89 3.25 -6.61 -9.51
N GLN A 90 3.16 -7.09 -8.27
CA GLN A 90 1.88 -7.53 -7.68
C GLN A 90 0.87 -6.38 -7.60
N GLN A 91 1.30 -5.18 -7.21
CA GLN A 91 0.44 -3.99 -7.23
C GLN A 91 -0.03 -3.64 -8.64
N ALA A 92 0.86 -3.76 -9.64
CA ALA A 92 0.52 -3.55 -11.04
C ALA A 92 -0.50 -4.59 -11.54
N GLU A 93 -0.36 -5.86 -11.18
CA GLU A 93 -1.35 -6.90 -11.51
C GLU A 93 -2.72 -6.63 -10.87
N VAL A 94 -2.76 -6.23 -9.60
CA VAL A 94 -4.02 -5.85 -8.92
C VAL A 94 -4.66 -4.65 -9.62
N LYS A 95 -3.87 -3.64 -10.01
CA LYS A 95 -4.36 -2.49 -10.77
C LYS A 95 -4.90 -2.93 -12.14
N LYS A 96 -4.18 -3.79 -12.87
CA LYS A 96 -4.60 -4.33 -14.17
C LYS A 96 -5.96 -5.02 -14.06
N ALA A 97 -6.12 -5.92 -13.09
CA ALA A 97 -7.37 -6.63 -12.84
C ALA A 97 -8.52 -5.65 -12.58
N LYS A 98 -8.32 -4.65 -11.71
CA LYS A 98 -9.33 -3.64 -11.40
C LYS A 98 -9.74 -2.80 -12.61
N LEU A 99 -8.78 -2.41 -13.46
CA LEU A 99 -9.07 -1.63 -14.68
C LEU A 99 -9.84 -2.46 -15.72
N LEU A 100 -9.53 -3.76 -15.83
CA LEU A 100 -10.28 -4.68 -16.70
C LEU A 100 -11.69 -4.91 -16.19
N GLU A 101 -11.87 -5.10 -14.87
CA GLU A 101 -13.19 -5.20 -14.25
C GLU A 101 -14.01 -3.93 -14.52
N GLU A 102 -13.43 -2.75 -14.30
CA GLU A 102 -14.08 -1.47 -14.59
C GLU A 102 -14.52 -1.38 -16.05
N ALA A 103 -13.64 -1.73 -16.99
CA ALA A 103 -13.99 -1.73 -18.40
C ALA A 103 -15.15 -2.69 -18.71
N GLU A 104 -15.14 -3.89 -18.13
CA GLU A 104 -16.19 -4.88 -18.32
C GLU A 104 -17.56 -4.40 -17.81
N THR A 105 -17.60 -3.65 -16.69
CA THR A 105 -18.84 -3.06 -16.19
C THR A 105 -19.51 -2.09 -17.17
N VAL A 106 -18.72 -1.47 -18.07
CA VAL A 106 -19.23 -0.56 -19.10
C VAL A 106 -19.47 -1.29 -20.43
N ILE A 107 -18.59 -2.22 -20.82
CA ILE A 107 -18.69 -2.98 -22.07
C ILE A 107 -19.93 -3.87 -22.07
N THR A 108 -20.18 -4.64 -21.01
CA THR A 108 -21.28 -5.61 -20.94
C THR A 108 -22.66 -5.01 -21.31
N PRO A 109 -23.12 -3.88 -20.73
CA PRO A 109 -24.41 -3.30 -21.09
C PRO A 109 -24.43 -2.72 -22.51
N LEU A 110 -23.36 -2.04 -22.95
CA LEU A 110 -23.28 -1.46 -24.30
C LEU A 110 -23.28 -2.54 -25.39
N ALA A 111 -22.49 -3.60 -25.20
CA ALA A 111 -22.46 -4.76 -26.09
C ALA A 111 -23.85 -5.43 -26.18
N ARG A 112 -24.60 -5.47 -25.08
CA ARG A 112 -25.99 -5.96 -25.06
C ARG A 112 -26.93 -5.05 -25.85
N ALA A 113 -26.84 -3.73 -25.71
CA ALA A 113 -27.65 -2.78 -26.48
C ALA A 113 -27.37 -2.91 -27.99
N VAL A 114 -26.09 -3.07 -28.37
CA VAL A 114 -25.68 -3.30 -29.77
C VAL A 114 -26.26 -4.62 -30.28
N LYS A 115 -26.14 -5.70 -29.51
CA LYS A 115 -26.69 -7.03 -29.85
C LYS A 115 -28.21 -7.01 -30.04
N LEU A 116 -28.92 -6.24 -29.21
CA LEU A 116 -30.37 -6.07 -29.30
C LEU A 116 -30.81 -5.12 -30.42
N GLY A 117 -29.87 -4.45 -31.09
CA GLY A 117 -30.16 -3.50 -32.17
C GLY A 117 -30.75 -2.18 -31.68
N ILE A 118 -30.64 -1.87 -30.38
CA ILE A 118 -31.21 -0.66 -29.76
C ILE A 118 -30.16 0.39 -29.37
N ALA A 119 -28.88 0.12 -29.61
CA ALA A 119 -27.80 1.03 -29.26
C ALA A 119 -27.77 2.30 -30.11
N THR A 120 -27.58 3.46 -29.46
CA THR A 120 -27.32 4.75 -30.13
C THR A 120 -25.93 4.80 -30.75
N ASP A 121 -25.66 5.81 -31.58
CA ASP A 121 -24.34 6.00 -32.19
C ASP A 121 -23.28 6.32 -31.13
N GLU A 122 -23.64 7.08 -30.09
CA GLU A 122 -22.77 7.39 -28.95
C GLU A 122 -22.44 6.11 -28.15
N GLU A 123 -23.43 5.25 -27.89
CA GLU A 123 -23.21 3.97 -27.21
C GLU A 123 -22.27 3.05 -27.99
N ARG A 124 -22.35 3.07 -29.32
CA ARG A 124 -21.44 2.30 -30.21
C ARG A 124 -20.03 2.85 -30.17
N GLN A 125 -19.86 4.17 -30.24
CA GLN A 125 -18.53 4.81 -30.15
C GLN A 125 -17.90 4.53 -28.78
N ARG A 126 -18.68 4.66 -27.71
CA ARG A 126 -18.24 4.38 -26.34
C ARG A 126 -17.87 2.91 -26.16
N LEU A 127 -18.63 1.97 -26.75
CA LEU A 127 -18.29 0.54 -26.72
C LEU A 127 -16.91 0.30 -27.34
N VAL A 128 -16.65 0.83 -28.53
CA VAL A 128 -15.37 0.68 -29.23
C VAL A 128 -14.22 1.27 -28.41
N ALA A 129 -14.41 2.45 -27.81
CA ALA A 129 -13.40 3.08 -26.96
C ALA A 129 -13.05 2.21 -25.73
N TRP A 130 -14.06 1.67 -25.04
CA TRP A 130 -13.84 0.81 -23.87
C TRP A 130 -13.24 -0.56 -24.23
N GLU A 131 -13.66 -1.18 -25.34
CA GLU A 131 -13.06 -2.43 -25.82
C GLU A 131 -11.59 -2.22 -26.21
N LEU A 132 -11.27 -1.12 -26.89
CA LEU A 132 -9.88 -0.78 -27.19
C LEU A 132 -9.07 -0.58 -25.90
N TYR A 133 -9.61 0.19 -24.95
CA TYR A 133 -8.98 0.42 -23.66
C TYR A 133 -8.74 -0.88 -22.88
N SER A 134 -9.72 -1.78 -22.79
CA SER A 134 -9.57 -3.05 -22.07
C SER A 134 -8.49 -3.93 -22.70
N VAL A 135 -8.41 -3.97 -24.04
CA VAL A 135 -7.36 -4.67 -24.77
C VAL A 135 -5.98 -4.07 -24.47
N LEU A 136 -5.86 -2.73 -24.50
CA LEU A 136 -4.59 -2.05 -24.17
C LEU A 136 -4.16 -2.34 -22.74
N VAL A 137 -5.07 -2.27 -21.76
CA VAL A 137 -4.81 -2.63 -20.36
C VAL A 137 -4.36 -4.08 -20.25
N SER A 138 -5.01 -5.00 -20.97
CA SER A 138 -4.66 -6.44 -20.93
C SER A 138 -3.22 -6.73 -21.40
N ARG A 139 -2.67 -5.85 -22.24
CA ARG A 139 -1.32 -5.97 -22.82
C ARG A 139 -0.23 -5.30 -22.01
N VAL A 140 -0.58 -4.54 -20.96
CA VAL A 140 0.41 -3.88 -20.09
C VAL A 140 1.33 -4.92 -19.45
N ASP A 141 2.63 -4.69 -19.57
CA ASP A 141 3.69 -5.40 -18.83
C ASP A 141 3.74 -4.88 -17.39
N THR A 142 3.43 -5.74 -16.43
CA THR A 142 3.35 -5.36 -15.01
C THR A 142 4.70 -5.24 -14.33
N SER A 143 5.79 -5.67 -14.97
CA SER A 143 7.15 -5.42 -14.50
C SER A 143 7.64 -4.01 -14.82
N ASN A 144 7.07 -3.36 -15.84
CA ASN A 144 7.35 -1.96 -16.18
C ASN A 144 6.10 -1.32 -16.82
N PRO A 145 5.09 -0.99 -16.00
CA PRO A 145 3.76 -0.68 -16.52
C PRO A 145 3.68 0.73 -17.10
N ASP A 146 3.24 0.79 -18.36
CA ASP A 146 2.77 2.01 -19.02
C ASP A 146 1.25 1.89 -19.20
N TRP A 147 0.49 2.67 -18.44
CA TRP A 147 -0.96 2.52 -18.38
C TRP A 147 -1.63 3.36 -19.47
N PRO A 148 -2.51 2.77 -20.30
CA PRO A 148 -3.25 3.55 -21.27
C PRO A 148 -4.14 4.58 -20.54
N GLU A 149 -4.27 5.76 -21.13
CA GLU A 149 -5.25 6.74 -20.66
C GLU A 149 -6.66 6.24 -20.99
N LYS A 150 -7.61 6.53 -20.11
CA LYS A 150 -9.03 6.44 -20.44
C LYS A 150 -9.29 7.59 -21.41
N ALA A 151 -9.22 7.31 -22.71
CA ALA A 151 -9.63 8.29 -23.73
C ALA A 151 -11.00 8.84 -23.32
N GLU A 152 -11.13 10.16 -23.25
CA GLU A 152 -12.37 10.81 -22.81
C GLU A 152 -13.57 10.16 -23.53
N LEU A 153 -14.40 9.50 -22.72
CA LEU A 153 -15.54 8.68 -23.11
C LEU A 153 -16.77 9.51 -23.40
#